data_AF-A0A7N9C842-F1
#
_entry.id   AF-A0A7N9C842-F1
#
_cell.length_a   1.000
_cell.length_b   1.000
_cell.length_c   1.000
_cell.angle_alpha   90.00
_cell.angle_beta   90.00
_cell.angle_gamma   90.00
#
_symmetry.space_group_name_H-M   'P 1'
#
loop_
_entity.id
_entity.type
_entity.pdbx_description
1 polymer ?
#
loop_
_entity_poly.entity_id
_entity_poly.type
_entity_poly.pdbx_seq_one_letter_code
_entity_poly.pdbx_strand_id
1 'polypeptide(L)' 'MAQAAKVLQLFKTLHRTRQQVFKNDVRALEAARIKINEEFKNNKSETSAKKIEENWSLGKTFL' A
#
# COMPACT_ATOMS: atom_id res chain seq x y z
N MET A 1 19.37 2.65 -2.33
CA MET A 1 18.03 2.44 -2.93
C MET A 1 17.05 3.40 -2.26
N ALA A 2 16.66 4.46 -2.97
CA ALA A 2 15.87 5.57 -2.43
C ALA A 2 14.52 5.09 -1.86
N GLN A 3 14.09 5.61 -0.71
CA GLN A 3 12.85 5.21 -0.01
C GLN A 3 11.62 5.16 -0.92
N ALA A 4 11.53 6.07 -1.90
CA ALA A 4 10.47 6.09 -2.91
C ALA A 4 10.32 4.77 -3.68
N ALA A 5 11.42 4.07 -3.99
CA ALA A 5 11.38 2.78 -4.69
C ALA A 5 10.76 1.68 -3.81
N LYS A 6 11.08 1.67 -2.50
CA LYS A 6 10.50 0.71 -1.54
C LYS A 6 9.00 0.91 -1.37
N VAL A 7 8.57 2.17 -1.26
CA VAL A 7 7.15 2.55 -1.13
C VAL A 7 6.38 2.17 -2.41
N LEU A 8 6.94 2.44 -3.59
CA LEU A 8 6.31 2.06 -4.86
C LEU A 8 6.21 0.54 -5.03
N GLN A 9 7.22 -0.21 -4.60
CA GLN A 9 7.18 -1.67 -4.62
C GLN A 9 6.07 -2.20 -3.71
N LEU A 10 5.96 -1.68 -2.49
CA LEU A 10 4.89 -2.05 -1.55
C LEU A 10 3.50 -1.78 -2.13
N PHE A 11 3.30 -0.60 -2.72
CA PHE A 11 2.05 -0.23 -3.40
C PHE A 11 1.67 -1.24 -4.48
N LYS A 12 2.63 -1.61 -5.35
CA LYS A 12 2.41 -2.60 -6.40
C LYS A 12 2.09 -3.98 -5.84
N THR A 13 2.76 -4.40 -4.76
CA THR A 13 2.49 -5.68 -4.10
C THR A 13 1.08 -5.72 -3.53
N LEU A 14 0.65 -4.71 -2.77
CA LEU A 14 -0.71 -4.63 -2.23
C LEU A 14 -1.78 -4.69 -3.33
N HIS A 15 -1.54 -4.01 -4.45
CA HIS A 15 -2.45 -4.06 -5.60
C HIS A 15 -2.54 -5.43 -6.28
N ARG A 16 -1.46 -6.24 -6.24
CA ARG A 16 -1.49 -7.63 -6.71
C ARG A 16 -2.16 -8.55 -5.69
N THR A 17 -1.82 -8.41 -4.41
CA THR A 17 -2.40 -9.19 -3.32
C THR A 17 -3.91 -9.02 -3.26
N ARG A 18 -4.46 -7.79 -3.38
CA ARG A 18 -5.93 -7.60 -3.41
C ARG A 18 -6.61 -8.37 -4.54
N GLN A 19 -5.97 -8.50 -5.71
CA GLN A 19 -6.54 -9.21 -6.86
C GLN A 19 -6.59 -10.72 -6.61
N GLN A 20 -5.62 -11.24 -5.85
CA GLN A 20 -5.54 -12.65 -5.49
C GLN A 20 -6.49 -12.98 -4.33
N VAL A 21 -6.50 -12.17 -3.27
CA VAL A 21 -7.31 -12.40 -2.05
C VAL A 21 -8.80 -12.20 -2.32
N PHE A 22 -9.18 -11.15 -3.03
CA PHE A 22 -10.58 -10.83 -3.34
C PHE A 22 -11.00 -11.32 -4.72
N LYS A 23 -10.40 -12.40 -5.22
CA LYS A 23 -10.72 -12.94 -6.55
C LYS A 23 -12.21 -13.25 -6.63
N ASN A 24 -12.87 -12.76 -7.68
CA ASN A 24 -14.32 -12.86 -7.94
C ASN A 24 -15.24 -12.04 -7.01
N ASP A 25 -14.70 -11.30 -6.04
CA ASP A 25 -15.48 -10.35 -5.24
C ASP A 25 -15.21 -8.92 -5.71
N VAL A 26 -16.00 -8.46 -6.67
CA VAL A 26 -15.87 -7.12 -7.27
C VAL A 26 -16.05 -6.01 -6.22
N ARG A 27 -16.93 -6.21 -5.23
CA ARG A 27 -17.19 -5.22 -4.18
C ARG A 27 -15.97 -5.09 -3.27
N ALA A 28 -15.41 -6.21 -2.82
CA ALA A 28 -14.22 -6.22 -2.00
C ALA A 28 -12.98 -5.72 -2.77
N LEU A 29 -12.87 -6.02 -4.07
CA LEU A 29 -11.80 -5.49 -4.92
C LEU A 29 -11.81 -3.96 -4.98
N GLU A 30 -12.97 -3.34 -5.21
CA GLU A 30 -13.08 -1.88 -5.24
C GLU A 30 -12.92 -1.25 -3.86
N ALA A 31 -13.49 -1.85 -2.81
CA ALA A 31 -13.27 -1.39 -1.44
C ALA A 31 -11.78 -1.40 -1.06
N ALA A 32 -11.07 -2.49 -1.36
CA ALA A 32 -9.64 -2.60 -1.14
C ALA A 32 -8.84 -1.59 -1.97
N ARG A 33 -9.25 -1.33 -3.22
CA ARG A 33 -8.61 -0.31 -4.08
C ARG A 33 -8.70 1.07 -3.47
N ILE A 34 -9.91 1.45 -3.04
CA ILE A 34 -10.18 2.76 -2.44
C ILE A 34 -9.33 2.91 -1.19
N LYS A 35 -9.36 1.91 -0.29
CA LYS A 35 -8.59 1.93 0.96
C LYS A 35 -7.08 2.04 0.73
N ILE A 36 -6.51 1.27 -0.19
CA ILE A 36 -5.09 1.37 -0.55
C ILE A 36 -4.76 2.78 -1.07
N ASN A 37 -5.56 3.32 -1.98
CA ASN A 37 -5.30 4.65 -2.54
C ASN A 37 -5.43 5.76 -1.50
N GLU A 38 -6.42 5.69 -0.60
CA GLU A 38 -6.62 6.65 0.48
C GLU A 38 -5.42 6.69 1.43
N GLU A 39 -4.95 5.54 1.91
CA GLU A 39 -3.80 5.49 2.82
C GLU A 39 -2.53 6.08 2.19
N PHE A 40 -2.25 5.77 0.92
CA PHE A 40 -1.10 6.33 0.22
C PHE A 40 -1.27 7.81 -0.11
N LYS A 41 -2.50 8.27 -0.39
CA LYS A 41 -2.80 9.69 -0.63
C LYS A 41 -2.65 10.51 0.66
N ASN A 42 -3.13 10.00 1.79
CA ASN A 42 -3.04 10.64 3.10
C ASN A 42 -1.59 10.83 3.55
N ASN A 43 -0.70 9.90 3.18
CA ASN A 43 0.72 9.96 3.51
C ASN A 43 1.60 10.59 2.41
N LYS A 44 1.02 11.12 1.32
CA LYS A 44 1.76 11.63 0.16
C LYS A 44 2.71 12.79 0.49
N SER A 45 2.33 13.63 1.44
CA SER A 45 3.12 14.79 1.89
C SER A 45 4.03 14.49 3.07
N GLU A 46 4.11 13.23 3.51
CA GLU A 46 5.02 12.85 4.59
C GLU A 46 6.47 12.95 4.11
N THR A 47 7.27 13.76 4.81
CA THR A 47 8.69 13.97 4.52
C THR A 47 9.60 13.35 5.58
N SER A 48 9.04 12.86 6.68
CA SER A 48 9.81 12.17 7.72
C SER A 48 10.24 10.78 7.27
N ALA A 49 11.54 10.60 7.03
CA ALA A 49 12.14 9.32 6.66
C ALA A 49 11.77 8.19 7.65
N LYS A 50 11.77 8.49 8.95
CA LYS A 50 11.44 7.52 10.00
C LYS A 50 9.98 7.04 9.88
N LYS A 51 9.05 7.97 9.64
CA LYS A 51 7.63 7.66 9.54
C LYS A 51 7.30 6.92 8.23
N ILE A 52 7.98 7.25 7.14
CA ILE A 52 7.89 6.51 5.88
C ILE A 52 8.35 5.06 6.08
N GLU A 53 9.45 4.85 6.82
CA GLU A 53 9.97 3.51 7.12
C GLU A 53 9.04 2.71 8.04
N GLU A 54 8.48 3.33 9.08
CA GLU A 54 7.47 2.72 9.96
C GLU A 54 6.23 2.28 9.16
N ASN A 55 5.67 3.18 8.35
CA ASN A 55 4.51 2.88 7.50
C ASN A 55 4.81 1.75 6.50
N TRP A 56 6.00 1.76 5.90
CA TRP A 56 6.43 0.69 4.98
C TRP A 56 6.57 -0.65 5.70
N SER A 57 7.16 -0.66 6.91
CA SER A 57 7.36 -1.86 7.72
C SER A 57 6.02 -2.48 8.15
N LEU A 58 5.07 -1.65 8.57
CA LEU A 58 3.70 -2.07 8.88
C LEU A 58 3.07 -2.75 7.67
N GLY A 59 3.05 -2.09 6.51
CA GLY A 59 2.46 -2.66 5.29
C GLY A 59 3.14 -3.95 4.82
N LYS A 60 4.44 -4.10 5.06
CA LYS A 60 5.18 -5.34 4.75
C LYS A 60 4.83 -6.49 5.70
N THR A 61 4.49 -6.21 6.95
CA THR A 61 4.15 -7.25 7.94
C THR A 61 2.85 -7.99 7.58
N PHE A 62 1.95 -7.33 6.85
CA PHE A 62 0.65 -7.89 6.45
C PHE A 62 0.64 -8.52 5.05
N LEU A 63 1.80 -8.66 4.40
CA LEU A 63 1.99 -9.23 3.06
C LEU A 63 2.81 -10.50 3.08
#